data_AF-A0A182YT51-F1
#
_entry.id   AF-A0A182YT51-F1
#
_cell.length_a   1.000
_cell.length_b   1.000
_cell.length_c   1.000
_cell.angle_alpha   90.00
_cell.angle_beta   90.00
_cell.angle_gamma   90.00
#
_symmetry.space_group_name_H-M   'P 1'
#
loop_
_entity.id
_entity.type
_entity.pdbx_description
1 polymer ?
#
loop_
_entity_poly.entity_id
_entity_poly.type
_entity_poly.pdbx_seq_one_letter_code
_entity_poly.pdbx_strand_id
1 'polypeptide(L)'
;LHFDSGVLFARLRFYLEPILYFGSTETPQEKIDNLYRAYQLLNDTLVDDYLVGSQMTLADLSCVASVASMHAIFPIDATKYPKLAAWLERLAKLPYYKATNQEGAEELAKLYLAKLEENRAKAK
;
A
#
# COMPACT_ATOMS: atom_id res chain seq x y z
N LEU A 1 -3.07 -2.26 -16.12
CA LEU A 1 -3.10 -2.43 -14.65
C LEU A 1 -2.12 -3.48 -14.11
N HIS A 2 -1.24 -4.07 -14.95
CA HIS A 2 -0.30 -5.12 -14.51
C HIS A 2 0.67 -4.66 -13.42
N PHE A 3 1.07 -3.38 -13.42
CA PHE A 3 1.94 -2.85 -12.38
C PHE A 3 1.33 -3.00 -10.98
N ASP A 4 0.05 -2.67 -10.84
CA ASP A 4 -0.66 -2.87 -9.58
C ASP A 4 -0.81 -4.35 -9.24
N SER A 5 -1.46 -5.14 -10.12
CA SER A 5 -1.78 -6.53 -9.82
C SER A 5 -0.56 -7.44 -9.65
N GLY A 6 0.53 -7.18 -10.38
CA GLY A 6 1.76 -7.98 -10.36
C GLY A 6 2.86 -7.47 -9.43
N VAL A 7 2.85 -6.18 -9.08
CA VAL A 7 3.89 -5.58 -8.23
C VAL A 7 3.33 -5.13 -6.89
N LEU A 8 2.38 -4.20 -6.88
CA LEU A 8 1.90 -3.58 -5.64
C LEU A 8 1.02 -4.53 -4.83
N PHE A 9 -0.11 -4.94 -5.41
CA PHE A 9 -1.08 -5.82 -4.77
C PHE A 9 -0.47 -7.17 -4.40
N ALA A 10 0.27 -7.79 -5.33
CA ALA A 10 0.88 -9.10 -5.09
C ALA A 10 1.81 -9.09 -3.86
N ARG A 11 2.69 -8.09 -3.74
CA ARG A 11 3.62 -7.98 -2.61
C ARG A 11 2.87 -7.73 -1.30
N LEU A 12 1.86 -6.86 -1.30
CA LEU A 12 1.03 -6.59 -0.12
C LEU A 12 0.28 -7.86 0.32
N ARG A 13 -0.37 -8.54 -0.63
CA ARG A 13 -1.11 -9.78 -0.37
C ARG A 13 -0.22 -10.84 0.25
N PHE A 14 0.94 -11.13 -0.32
CA PHE A 14 1.83 -12.17 0.18
C PHE A 14 2.42 -11.86 1.57
N TYR A 15 2.40 -10.60 1.99
CA TYR A 15 2.70 -10.20 3.37
C TYR A 15 1.51 -10.39 4.30
N LEU A 16 0.32 -9.89 3.92
CA LEU A 16 -0.85 -9.85 4.81
C LEU A 16 -1.59 -11.18 4.94
N GLU A 17 -1.70 -11.96 3.86
CA GLU A 17 -2.52 -13.16 3.80
C GLU A 17 -2.21 -14.20 4.91
N PRO A 18 -0.93 -14.53 5.19
CA PRO A 18 -0.56 -15.40 6.31
C PRO A 18 -1.06 -14.93 7.68
N ILE A 19 -1.05 -13.61 7.91
CA ILE A 19 -1.41 -12.99 9.19
C ILE A 19 -2.94 -12.91 9.32
N LEU A 20 -3.61 -12.46 8.26
CA LEU A 20 -5.06 -12.25 8.29
C LEU A 20 -5.85 -13.55 8.34
N TYR A 21 -5.39 -14.58 7.60
CA TYR A 21 -6.20 -15.79 7.36
C TYR A 21 -5.60 -17.08 7.94
N PHE A 22 -4.28 -17.14 8.16
CA PHE A 22 -3.60 -18.39 8.51
C PHE A 22 -2.93 -18.37 9.89
N GLY A 23 -3.21 -17.36 10.71
CA GLY A 23 -2.75 -17.33 12.09
C GLY A 23 -1.25 -17.05 12.27
N SER A 24 -0.55 -16.57 11.24
CA SER A 24 0.88 -16.27 11.35
C SER A 24 1.13 -15.14 12.35
N THR A 25 2.19 -15.29 13.16
CA THR A 25 2.68 -14.30 14.12
C THR A 25 3.88 -13.51 13.60
N GLU A 26 4.40 -13.92 12.44
CA GLU A 26 5.66 -13.44 11.88
C GLU A 26 5.47 -12.14 11.11
N THR A 27 6.46 -11.26 11.22
CA THR A 27 6.58 -10.04 10.41
C THR A 27 7.95 -10.06 9.72
N PRO A 28 8.13 -10.84 8.64
CA PRO A 28 9.44 -11.06 8.04
C PRO A 28 9.96 -9.79 7.38
N GLN A 29 11.15 -9.33 7.80
CA GLN A 29 11.75 -8.10 7.30
C GLN A 29 11.97 -8.13 5.78
N GLU A 30 12.34 -9.27 5.21
CA GLU A 30 12.55 -9.43 3.76
C GLU A 30 11.29 -9.05 2.95
N LYS A 31 10.10 -9.44 3.43
CA LYS A 31 8.84 -9.10 2.76
C LYS A 31 8.50 -7.61 2.90
N ILE A 32 8.83 -7.01 4.04
CA ILE A 32 8.68 -5.57 4.28
C ILE A 32 9.63 -4.79 3.35
N ASP A 33 10.88 -5.22 3.23
CA ASP A 33 11.85 -4.63 2.30
C ASP A 33 11.37 -4.74 0.85
N ASN A 34 10.71 -5.84 0.49
CA ASN A 34 10.12 -6.00 -0.83
C ASN A 34 8.96 -5.02 -1.10
N LEU A 35 8.19 -4.65 -0.08
CA LEU A 35 7.19 -3.58 -0.16
C LEU A 35 7.86 -2.22 -0.37
N TYR A 36 8.94 -1.93 0.36
CA TYR A 36 9.71 -0.69 0.17
C TYR A 36 10.36 -0.61 -1.21
N ARG A 37 10.84 -1.72 -1.79
CA ARG A 37 11.27 -1.75 -3.19
C ARG A 37 10.14 -1.42 -4.17
N ALA A 38 8.89 -1.72 -3.81
CA ALA A 38 7.74 -1.36 -4.65
C ALA A 38 7.48 0.16 -4.60
N TYR A 39 7.64 0.78 -3.42
CA TYR A 39 7.63 2.25 -3.30
C TYR A 39 8.72 2.90 -4.13
N GLN A 40 9.95 2.39 -4.07
CA GLN A 40 11.04 2.89 -4.90
C GLN A 40 10.69 2.80 -6.40
N LEU A 41 10.23 1.63 -6.86
CA LEU A 41 9.88 1.43 -8.27
C LEU A 41 8.78 2.39 -8.73
N LEU A 42 7.73 2.59 -7.92
CA LEU A 42 6.65 3.49 -8.25
C LEU A 42 7.10 4.96 -8.23
N ASN A 43 7.89 5.34 -7.22
CA ASN A 43 8.52 6.65 -7.16
C ASN A 43 9.36 6.92 -8.41
N ASP A 44 10.13 5.95 -8.89
CA ASP A 44 10.97 6.09 -10.07
C ASP A 44 10.15 6.13 -11.37
N THR A 45 9.05 5.38 -11.43
CA THR A 45 8.09 5.36 -12.55
C THR A 45 7.34 6.68 -12.70
N LEU A 46 7.06 7.38 -11.59
CA LEU A 46 6.47 8.71 -11.60
C LEU A 46 7.46 9.72 -12.18
N VAL A 47 7.35 9.98 -13.47
CA VAL A 47 8.12 11.01 -14.20
C VAL A 47 7.30 12.29 -14.44
N ASP A 48 5.98 12.21 -14.29
CA ASP A 48 5.00 13.29 -14.40
C ASP A 48 4.10 13.32 -13.14
N ASP A 49 3.06 14.16 -13.16
CA ASP A 49 2.07 14.29 -12.09
C ASP A 49 1.25 13.01 -11.82
N TYR A 50 1.07 12.17 -12.83
CA TYR A 50 0.33 10.91 -12.74
C TYR A 50 1.16 9.78 -13.34
N LEU A 51 0.69 8.53 -13.22
CA LEU A 51 1.44 7.36 -13.69
C LEU A 51 1.62 7.33 -15.21
N VAL A 52 0.72 7.98 -15.96
CA VAL A 52 0.78 8.06 -17.42
C VAL A 52 0.55 9.50 -17.85
N GLY A 53 1.64 10.27 -17.94
CA GLY A 53 1.61 11.66 -18.37
C GLY A 53 1.02 12.61 -17.33
N SER A 54 0.48 13.74 -17.80
CA SER A 54 0.02 14.86 -16.95
C SER A 54 -1.44 14.79 -16.51
N GLN A 55 -2.15 13.70 -16.84
CA GLN A 55 -3.57 13.54 -16.49
C GLN A 55 -3.82 12.22 -15.77
N MET A 56 -4.78 12.24 -14.84
CA MET A 56 -5.18 11.05 -14.09
C MET A 56 -5.81 10.01 -15.02
N THR A 57 -5.46 8.75 -14.81
CA THR A 57 -6.01 7.61 -15.56
C THR A 57 -6.48 6.50 -14.62
N LEU A 58 -7.05 5.43 -15.18
CA LEU A 58 -7.34 4.21 -14.44
C LEU A 58 -6.08 3.54 -13.85
N ALA A 59 -4.89 3.82 -14.40
CA ALA A 59 -3.64 3.32 -13.82
C ALA A 59 -3.43 3.88 -12.40
N ASP A 60 -3.70 5.17 -12.22
CA ASP A 60 -3.59 5.85 -10.93
C ASP A 60 -4.59 5.28 -9.91
N LEU A 61 -5.85 5.13 -10.31
CA LEU A 61 -6.89 4.57 -9.44
C LEU A 61 -6.62 3.13 -9.03
N SER A 62 -6.07 2.31 -9.92
CA SER A 62 -5.66 0.94 -9.59
C SER A 62 -4.50 0.95 -8.59
N CYS A 63 -3.41 1.66 -8.89
CA CYS A 63 -2.22 1.64 -8.03
C CYS A 63 -2.47 2.29 -6.67
N VAL A 64 -3.30 3.34 -6.59
CA VAL A 64 -3.54 4.05 -5.33
C VAL A 64 -4.34 3.22 -4.34
N ALA A 65 -5.15 2.27 -4.81
CA ALA A 65 -5.85 1.34 -3.91
C ALA A 65 -4.87 0.48 -3.11
N SER A 66 -3.90 -0.11 -3.79
CA SER A 66 -2.83 -0.88 -3.15
C SER A 66 -1.88 0.02 -2.35
N VAL A 67 -1.46 1.16 -2.89
CA VAL A 67 -0.50 2.06 -2.22
C VAL A 67 -1.09 2.66 -0.95
N ALA A 68 -2.36 3.06 -0.94
CA ALA A 68 -3.02 3.58 0.26
C ALA A 68 -3.04 2.53 1.38
N SER A 69 -3.38 1.29 1.04
CA SER A 69 -3.35 0.15 1.97
C SER A 69 -1.95 -0.12 2.50
N MET A 70 -0.94 -0.12 1.63
CA MET A 70 0.46 -0.23 2.03
C MET A 70 0.85 0.93 2.95
N HIS A 71 0.50 2.17 2.60
CA HIS A 71 0.86 3.39 3.33
C HIS A 71 0.27 3.41 4.74
N ALA A 72 -0.97 2.95 4.90
CA ALA A 72 -1.64 2.87 6.20
C ALA A 72 -0.95 1.90 7.18
N ILE A 73 -0.25 0.88 6.67
CA ILE A 73 0.49 -0.11 7.49
C ILE A 73 1.98 0.24 7.59
N PHE A 74 2.58 0.68 6.48
CA PHE A 74 3.97 1.03 6.32
C PHE A 74 4.06 2.46 5.74
N PRO A 75 4.07 3.49 6.60
CA PRO A 75 4.04 4.87 6.16
C PRO A 75 5.12 5.21 5.13
N ILE A 76 4.73 5.99 4.13
CA ILE A 76 5.63 6.47 3.08
C ILE A 76 6.50 7.57 3.67
N ASP A 77 7.81 7.37 3.60
CA ASP A 77 8.80 8.38 3.95
C ASP A 77 8.97 9.36 2.78
N ALA A 78 8.39 10.56 2.90
CA ALA A 78 8.46 11.59 1.87
C ALA A 78 9.89 12.08 1.58
N THR A 79 10.84 11.87 2.50
CA THR A 79 12.26 12.21 2.27
C THR A 79 12.94 11.22 1.31
N LYS A 80 12.46 9.97 1.28
CA LYS A 80 12.97 8.91 0.40
C LYS A 80 12.18 8.79 -0.89
N TYR A 81 10.86 8.96 -0.82
CA TYR A 81 9.94 8.76 -1.94
C TYR A 81 9.12 10.04 -2.24
N PRO A 82 9.77 11.17 -2.54
CA PRO A 82 9.10 12.46 -2.66
C PRO A 82 8.05 12.50 -3.78
N LYS A 83 8.30 11.83 -4.92
CA LYS A 83 7.38 11.80 -6.05
C LYS A 83 6.15 10.95 -5.74
N LEU A 84 6.36 9.82 -5.07
CA LEU A 84 5.28 8.96 -4.59
C LEU A 84 4.39 9.67 -3.56
N ALA A 85 5.00 10.34 -2.58
CA ALA A 85 4.26 11.08 -1.56
C ALA A 85 3.40 12.19 -2.19
N ALA A 86 3.99 13.00 -3.09
CA ALA A 86 3.26 14.05 -3.79
C ALA A 86 2.11 13.50 -4.66
N TRP A 87 2.32 12.36 -5.33
CA TRP A 87 1.26 11.67 -6.09
C TRP A 87 0.12 11.17 -5.19
N LEU A 88 0.43 10.58 -4.04
CA LEU A 88 -0.58 10.14 -3.09
C LEU A 88 -1.40 11.33 -2.54
N GLU A 89 -0.73 12.43 -2.18
CA GLU A 89 -1.40 13.66 -1.73
C GLU A 89 -2.29 14.27 -2.83
N ARG A 90 -1.87 14.22 -4.10
CA ARG A 90 -2.67 14.69 -5.23
C ARG A 90 -3.96 13.89 -5.36
N LEU A 91 -3.87 12.56 -5.30
CA LEU A 91 -5.04 11.68 -5.38
C LEU A 91 -5.95 11.77 -4.15
N ALA A 92 -5.37 12.03 -2.97
CA ALA A 92 -6.14 12.22 -1.74
C ALA A 92 -7.07 13.44 -1.76
N LYS A 93 -6.83 14.40 -2.68
CA LYS A 93 -7.68 15.58 -2.88
C LYS A 93 -8.93 15.30 -3.72
N LEU A 94 -9.06 14.13 -4.33
CA LEU A 94 -10.27 13.79 -5.08
C LEU A 94 -11.47 13.71 -4.12
N PRO A 95 -12.63 14.29 -4.48
CA PRO A 95 -13.75 14.45 -3.55
C PRO A 95 -14.32 13.11 -3.05
N TYR A 96 -14.12 12.03 -3.81
CA TYR A 96 -14.57 10.68 -3.46
C TYR A 96 -13.50 9.83 -2.77
N TYR A 97 -12.23 10.23 -2.80
CA TYR A 97 -11.10 9.38 -2.38
C TYR A 97 -11.24 8.84 -0.96
N LYS A 98 -11.68 9.69 -0.04
CA LYS A 98 -11.83 9.31 1.36
C LYS A 98 -12.80 8.13 1.51
N ALA A 99 -14.02 8.29 0.99
CA ALA A 99 -15.09 7.31 1.12
C ALA A 99 -14.86 6.04 0.29
N THR A 100 -14.17 6.15 -0.86
CA THR A 100 -13.99 4.99 -1.75
C THR A 100 -12.67 4.26 -1.57
N ASN A 101 -11.70 4.83 -0.85
CA ASN A 101 -10.36 4.25 -0.75
C ASN A 101 -9.71 4.43 0.63
N GLN A 102 -9.60 5.66 1.13
CA GLN A 102 -8.83 5.93 2.35
C GLN A 102 -9.38 5.19 3.57
N GLU A 103 -10.70 5.22 3.76
CA GLU A 103 -11.35 4.56 4.90
C GLU A 103 -11.11 3.05 4.88
N GLY A 104 -11.23 2.40 3.72
CA GLY A 104 -10.94 0.97 3.57
C GLY A 104 -9.47 0.61 3.81
N ALA A 105 -8.53 1.46 3.39
CA ALA A 105 -7.12 1.27 3.68
C ALA A 105 -6.80 1.36 5.18
N GLU A 106 -7.40 2.33 5.88
CA GLU A 106 -7.27 2.50 7.33
C GLU A 106 -7.94 1.34 8.11
N GLU A 107 -9.10 0.86 7.64
CA GLU A 107 -9.76 -0.33 8.19
C GLU A 107 -8.90 -1.58 8.04
N LEU A 108 -8.31 -1.80 6.87
CA LEU A 108 -7.38 -2.91 6.66
C LEU A 108 -6.17 -2.84 7.58
N ALA A 109 -5.60 -1.64 7.81
CA ALA A 109 -4.49 -1.46 8.73
C ALA A 109 -4.85 -1.80 10.18
N LYS A 110 -6.04 -1.37 10.64
CA LYS A 110 -6.59 -1.73 11.96
C LYS A 110 -6.79 -3.24 12.08
N LEU A 111 -7.37 -3.87 11.05
CA LEU A 111 -7.58 -5.32 11.01
C LEU A 111 -6.25 -6.08 11.06
N TYR A 112 -5.24 -5.64 10.32
CA TYR A 112 -3.89 -6.21 10.34
C TYR A 112 -3.30 -6.21 11.75
N LEU A 113 -3.32 -5.06 12.45
CA LEU A 113 -2.78 -4.95 13.81
C LEU A 113 -3.54 -5.87 14.78
N ALA A 114 -4.86 -5.86 14.73
CA ALA A 114 -5.71 -6.68 15.59
C ALA A 114 -5.47 -8.19 15.36
N LYS A 115 -5.41 -8.64 14.11
CA LYS A 115 -5.13 -10.04 13.78
C LYS A 115 -3.73 -10.47 14.20
N LEU A 116 -2.72 -9.62 14.00
CA LEU A 116 -1.35 -9.93 14.40
C LEU A 116 -1.24 -10.09 15.93
N GLU A 117 -1.89 -9.21 16.70
CA GLU A 117 -1.96 -9.31 18.15
C GLU A 117 -2.69 -10.58 18.60
N GLU A 118 -3.87 -10.85 18.03
CA GLU A 118 -4.67 -12.05 18.32
C GLU A 118 -3.86 -13.34 18.06
N ASN A 119 -3.19 -13.43 16.91
CA ASN A 119 -2.38 -14.60 16.56
C ASN A 119 -1.23 -14.80 17.57
N ARG A 120 -0.58 -13.71 17.99
CA ARG A 120 0.51 -13.75 18.98
C ARG A 120 0.03 -14.12 20.38
N ALA A 121 -1.17 -13.70 20.76
CA ALA A 121 -1.78 -14.07 22.03
C ALA A 121 -2.13 -15.57 22.08
N LYS A 122 -2.62 -16.13 20.97
CA LYS A 122 -2.97 -17.56 20.85
C LYS A 122 -1.76 -18.50 20.79
N ALA A 123 -0.59 -17.99 20.41
CA ALA A 123 0.65 -18.76 20.31
C ALA A 123 1.45 -18.83 21.63
N LYS A 124 1.02 -18.10 22.66
CA LYS A 124 1.55 -18.17 24.03
C LYS A 124 0.79 -19.21 24.85
#